data_AF-A0A2W4PEK2-F1
#
_entry.id   AF-A0A2W4PEK2-F1
#
_cell.length_a   1.000
_cell.length_b   1.000
_cell.length_c   1.000
_cell.angle_alpha   90.00
_cell.angle_beta   90.00
_cell.angle_gamma   90.00
#
_symmetry.space_group_name_H-M   'P 1'
#
loop_
_entity.id
_entity.type
_entity.pdbx_description
1 polymer ?
#
loop_
_entity_poly.entity_id
_entity_poly.type
_entity_poly.pdbx_seq_one_letter_code
_entity_poly.pdbx_strand_id
1 'polypeptide(L)'
;MRARWESRAGAWPAVTFLVAAALAHPPPAPAAARHGAQVLYAEALELRHTATMGLERKPGLGGDPDPMRHVTFDAYGRRFELTLESNQRVAAPVGARMKPGAGPAELRLYRGAIDGVAGSWARLASRGKDLHGMLWDGENLYVVEPA
;
A
#
# COMPACT_ATOMS: atom_id res chain seq x y z
N MET A 1 57.82 19.75 -82.71
CA MET A 1 56.44 19.24 -82.60
C MET A 1 56.37 17.78 -83.03
N ARG A 2 56.11 16.83 -82.11
CA ARG A 2 55.29 15.60 -82.28
C ARG A 2 55.42 14.66 -81.07
N ALA A 3 54.28 14.01 -80.78
CA ALA A 3 54.02 12.74 -80.07
C ALA A 3 54.40 12.64 -78.57
N ARG A 4 53.52 12.30 -77.60
CA ARG A 4 52.48 11.25 -77.39
C ARG A 4 53.05 10.08 -76.57
N TRP A 5 52.60 9.94 -75.31
CA TRP A 5 52.33 8.70 -74.54
C TRP A 5 51.58 9.09 -73.23
N GLU A 6 50.35 8.59 -73.02
CA GLU A 6 49.93 7.53 -72.06
C GLU A 6 50.15 7.89 -70.58
N SER A 7 49.30 7.63 -69.59
CA SER A 7 47.93 7.13 -69.46
C SER A 7 47.52 7.29 -67.97
N ARG A 8 46.20 7.35 -67.72
CA ARG A 8 45.46 7.01 -66.49
C ARG A 8 45.09 8.08 -65.43
N ALA A 9 43.85 7.87 -64.98
CA ALA A 9 43.27 8.04 -63.64
C ALA A 9 42.37 9.25 -63.41
N GLY A 10 41.18 8.98 -62.85
CA GLY A 10 40.37 9.99 -62.17
C GLY A 10 38.85 9.90 -62.33
N ALA A 11 38.23 8.72 -62.30
CA ALA A 11 36.79 8.61 -62.11
C ALA A 11 36.48 8.47 -60.63
N TRP A 12 36.03 9.55 -59.97
CA TRP A 12 35.39 9.51 -58.65
C TRP A 12 33.99 10.10 -58.78
N PRO A 13 32.94 9.28 -58.58
CA PRO A 13 31.74 9.78 -57.94
C PRO A 13 31.70 9.28 -56.50
N ALA A 14 31.69 10.26 -55.59
CA ALA A 14 31.33 10.06 -54.20
C ALA A 14 29.91 9.50 -54.13
N VAL A 15 29.72 8.37 -53.44
CA VAL A 15 28.41 7.99 -52.91
C VAL A 15 28.59 7.62 -51.45
N THR A 16 27.93 8.44 -50.65
CA THR A 16 27.86 8.48 -49.19
C THR A 16 27.38 7.15 -48.60
N PHE A 17 28.13 6.60 -47.65
CA PHE A 17 27.67 5.52 -46.79
C PHE A 17 26.61 6.07 -45.82
N LEU A 18 25.39 5.53 -45.88
CA LEU A 18 24.33 5.76 -44.90
C LEU A 18 24.49 4.71 -43.80
N VAL A 19 25.00 5.11 -42.64
CA VAL A 19 25.04 4.27 -41.44
C VAL A 19 23.64 4.26 -40.83
N ALA A 20 22.94 3.13 -40.96
CA ALA A 20 21.69 2.89 -40.25
C ALA A 20 22.01 2.59 -38.77
N ALA A 21 21.73 3.54 -37.88
CA ALA A 21 21.81 3.32 -36.44
C ALA A 21 20.62 2.45 -36.00
N ALA A 22 20.87 1.17 -35.74
CA ALA A 22 19.89 0.28 -35.12
C ALA A 22 19.66 0.71 -33.66
N LEU A 23 18.47 1.23 -33.37
CA LEU A 23 18.00 1.46 -32.01
C LEU A 23 17.83 0.11 -31.31
N ALA A 24 18.86 -0.32 -30.57
CA ALA A 24 18.76 -1.44 -29.66
C ALA A 24 17.72 -1.10 -28.58
N HIS A 25 16.52 -1.67 -28.71
CA HIS A 25 15.55 -1.66 -27.62
C HIS A 25 16.10 -2.53 -26.47
N PRO A 26 16.15 -2.03 -25.23
CA PRO A 26 16.43 -2.90 -24.09
C PRO A 26 15.34 -3.98 -24.02
N PRO A 27 15.68 -5.22 -23.67
CA PRO A 27 14.68 -6.27 -23.48
C PRO A 27 13.69 -5.82 -22.39
N PRO A 28 12.39 -6.13 -22.53
CA PRO A 28 11.42 -5.84 -21.48
C PRO A 28 11.89 -6.51 -20.19
N ALA A 29 11.95 -5.73 -19.11
CA ALA A 29 12.24 -6.26 -17.78
C ALA A 29 11.28 -7.42 -17.48
N PRO A 30 11.73 -8.51 -16.84
CA PRO A 30 10.84 -9.59 -16.45
C PRO A 30 9.70 -8.99 -15.61
N ALA A 31 8.47 -9.19 -16.05
CA ALA A 31 7.30 -8.83 -15.27
C ALA A 31 7.44 -9.54 -13.93
N ALA A 32 7.54 -8.76 -12.84
CA ALA A 32 7.53 -9.30 -11.50
C ALA A 32 6.37 -10.30 -11.40
N ALA A 33 6.68 -11.55 -11.05
CA ALA A 33 5.68 -12.59 -10.91
C ALA A 33 4.56 -12.04 -10.03
N ARG A 34 3.36 -11.89 -10.61
CA ARG A 34 2.18 -11.54 -9.83
C ARG A 34 1.87 -12.74 -8.96
N HIS A 35 2.41 -12.77 -7.75
CA HIS A 35 1.91 -13.65 -6.72
C HIS A 35 0.48 -13.19 -6.45
N GLY A 36 -0.49 -13.84 -7.10
CA GLY A 36 -1.90 -13.53 -6.94
C GLY A 36 -2.32 -13.86 -5.50
N ALA A 37 -2.88 -12.89 -4.79
CA ALA A 37 -3.54 -13.16 -3.52
C ALA A 37 -4.82 -13.98 -3.82
N GLN A 38 -4.95 -15.14 -3.18
CA GLN A 38 -6.15 -15.98 -3.27
C GLN A 38 -6.97 -15.82 -1.99
N VAL A 39 -8.26 -15.52 -2.13
CA VAL A 39 -9.19 -15.54 -0.99
C VAL A 39 -9.45 -17.01 -0.64
N LEU A 40 -8.95 -17.45 0.52
CA LEU A 40 -9.13 -18.82 0.99
C LEU A 40 -10.53 -19.03 1.59
N TYR A 41 -11.01 -18.05 2.35
CA TYR A 41 -12.28 -18.08 3.08
C TYR A 41 -12.86 -16.67 3.20
N ALA A 42 -14.19 -16.58 3.34
CA ALA A 42 -14.90 -15.34 3.61
C ALA A 42 -16.09 -15.62 4.54
N GLU A 43 -16.29 -14.80 5.56
CA GLU A 43 -17.42 -14.88 6.49
C GLU A 43 -17.87 -13.49 6.93
N ALA A 44 -19.10 -13.40 7.44
CA ALA A 44 -19.61 -12.17 8.03
C ALA A 44 -18.99 -11.94 9.41
N LEU A 45 -18.43 -10.76 9.63
CA LEU A 45 -17.80 -10.39 10.90
C LEU A 45 -18.84 -9.89 11.91
N GLU A 46 -19.01 -10.61 13.01
CA GLU A 46 -19.77 -10.10 14.16
C GLU A 46 -18.83 -9.49 15.20
N LEU A 47 -18.76 -8.15 15.22
CA LEU A 47 -18.05 -7.40 16.25
C LEU A 47 -18.77 -7.54 17.59
N ARG A 48 -18.19 -8.32 18.52
CA ARG A 48 -18.80 -8.59 19.83
C ARG A 48 -18.57 -7.48 20.83
N HIS A 49 -17.33 -6.99 20.91
CA HIS A 49 -16.95 -5.96 21.87
C HIS A 49 -15.98 -4.97 21.24
N THR A 50 -16.30 -3.69 21.38
CA THR A 50 -15.33 -2.61 21.18
C THR A 50 -15.29 -1.78 22.44
N ALA A 51 -14.23 -1.93 23.24
CA ALA A 51 -14.02 -1.16 24.44
C ALA A 51 -12.93 -0.11 24.18
N THR A 52 -13.23 1.15 24.46
CA THR A 52 -12.21 2.19 24.50
C THR A 52 -11.65 2.22 25.92
N MET A 53 -10.41 1.78 26.11
CA MET A 53 -9.69 2.00 27.35
C MET A 53 -9.00 3.36 27.28
N GLY A 54 -9.73 4.40 27.72
CA GLY A 54 -9.10 5.60 28.24
C GLY A 54 -8.77 5.36 29.71
N LEU A 55 -7.54 5.60 30.13
CA LEU A 55 -7.32 5.90 31.55
C LEU A 55 -8.19 7.12 31.86
N GLU A 56 -9.30 6.94 32.56
CA GLU A 56 -9.95 8.07 33.22
C GLU A 56 -8.88 8.74 34.09
N ARG A 57 -8.46 9.95 33.73
CA ARG A 57 -7.65 10.77 34.61
C ARG A 57 -8.29 12.12 34.85
N LYS A 58 -8.41 12.38 36.15
CA LYS A 58 -8.52 13.68 36.81
C LYS A 58 -7.87 14.79 35.96
N PRO A 59 -8.61 15.85 35.61
CA PRO A 59 -8.12 16.89 34.72
C PRO A 59 -6.99 17.66 35.40
N GLY A 60 -5.80 17.67 34.80
CA GLY A 60 -4.69 18.45 35.36
C GLY A 60 -3.27 18.25 34.82
N LEU A 61 -2.95 17.22 34.05
CA LEU A 61 -1.63 17.10 33.41
C LEU A 61 -1.77 16.88 31.91
N GLY A 62 -1.33 17.90 31.15
CA GLY A 62 -1.42 17.97 29.70
C GLY A 62 -0.59 16.90 28.98
N GLY A 63 -1.18 16.42 27.89
CA GLY A 63 -0.68 15.34 27.04
C GLY A 63 -1.78 14.30 26.90
N ASP A 64 -2.71 14.51 25.96
CA ASP A 64 -3.84 13.62 25.73
C ASP A 64 -3.29 12.25 25.27
N PRO A 65 -3.39 11.18 26.07
CA PRO A 65 -3.01 9.86 25.60
C PRO A 65 -4.07 9.41 24.57
N ASP A 66 -3.62 9.11 23.35
CA ASP A 66 -4.50 8.61 22.29
C ASP A 66 -5.22 7.35 22.81
N PRO A 67 -6.56 7.33 22.86
CA PRO A 67 -7.28 6.28 23.58
C PRO A 67 -7.03 4.91 22.94
N MET A 68 -6.56 3.97 23.76
CA MET A 68 -6.34 2.59 23.34
C MET A 68 -7.70 1.90 23.20
N ARG A 69 -7.91 1.16 22.11
CA ARG A 69 -9.15 0.45 21.81
C ARG A 69 -8.89 -1.05 21.79
N HIS A 70 -9.63 -1.78 22.60
CA HIS A 70 -9.69 -3.24 22.51
C HIS A 70 -10.86 -3.64 21.62
N VAL A 71 -10.57 -4.47 20.64
CA VAL A 71 -11.55 -5.01 19.70
C VAL A 71 -11.52 -6.52 19.77
N THR A 72 -12.69 -7.12 19.98
CA THR A 72 -12.85 -8.58 20.04
C THR A 72 -13.95 -9.03 19.09
N PHE A 73 -13.63 -10.04 18.29
CA PHE A 73 -14.55 -10.70 17.37
C PHE A 73 -14.17 -12.18 17.19
N ASP A 74 -15.12 -12.98 16.73
CA ASP A 74 -14.90 -14.37 16.36
C ASP A 74 -15.01 -14.51 14.83
N ALA A 75 -14.07 -15.23 14.23
CA ALA A 75 -13.96 -15.46 12.79
C ALA A 75 -13.13 -16.73 12.54
N TYR A 76 -13.43 -17.52 11.52
CA TYR A 76 -12.70 -18.71 11.08
C TYR A 76 -12.55 -19.75 12.19
N GLY A 77 -13.58 -19.86 13.04
CA GLY A 77 -13.59 -20.75 14.20
C GLY A 77 -12.62 -20.35 15.32
N ARG A 78 -12.10 -19.11 15.31
CA ARG A 78 -11.16 -18.58 16.31
C ARG A 78 -11.58 -17.19 16.80
N ARG A 79 -11.12 -16.84 17.99
CA ARG A 79 -11.29 -15.51 18.58
C ARG A 79 -10.09 -14.64 18.26
N PHE A 80 -10.34 -13.39 17.88
CA PHE A 80 -9.34 -12.35 17.73
C PHE A 80 -9.53 -11.31 18.83
N GLU A 81 -8.42 -10.99 19.51
CA GLU A 81 -8.33 -9.92 20.48
C GLU A 81 -7.25 -8.96 19.99
N LEU A 82 -7.63 -7.71 19.76
CA LEU A 82 -6.74 -6.69 19.22
C LEU A 82 -6.60 -5.54 20.21
N THR A 83 -5.36 -5.16 20.49
CA THR A 83 -5.04 -3.87 21.11
C THR A 83 -4.69 -2.86 20.02
N LEU A 84 -5.51 -1.82 19.88
CA LEU A 84 -5.38 -0.79 18.85
C LEU A 84 -5.11 0.59 19.46
N GLU A 85 -4.21 1.35 18.87
CA GLU A 85 -4.03 2.78 19.13
C GLU A 85 -4.43 3.59 17.88
N SER A 86 -4.85 4.83 18.05
CA SER A 86 -5.08 5.68 16.88
C SER A 86 -3.76 6.05 16.21
N ASN A 87 -3.83 6.24 14.89
CA ASN A 87 -2.67 6.50 14.04
C ASN A 87 -2.72 7.92 13.49
N GLN A 88 -2.62 8.91 14.40
CA GLN A 88 -2.74 10.34 14.07
C GLN A 88 -1.72 10.80 13.03
N ARG A 89 -0.53 10.18 13.00
CA ARG A 89 0.53 10.47 12.00
C ARG A 89 0.05 10.27 10.57
N VAL A 90 -0.83 9.30 10.35
CA VAL A 90 -1.43 9.02 9.03
C VAL A 90 -2.77 9.72 8.87
N ALA A 91 -3.53 9.89 9.96
CA ALA A 91 -4.84 10.55 9.91
C ALA A 91 -4.74 12.01 9.43
N ALA A 92 -3.75 12.78 9.90
CA ALA A 92 -3.59 14.19 9.52
C ALA A 92 -3.44 14.42 8.00
N PRO A 93 -2.49 13.77 7.28
CA PRO A 93 -2.37 13.95 5.83
C PRO A 93 -3.54 13.35 5.04
N VAL A 94 -4.20 12.32 5.56
CA VAL A 94 -5.37 11.71 4.89
C VAL A 94 -6.59 12.62 4.99
N GLY A 95 -6.84 13.20 6.18
CA GLY A 95 -7.91 14.18 6.39
C GLY A 95 -7.75 15.42 5.50
N ALA A 96 -6.52 15.92 5.33
CA ALA A 96 -6.23 17.05 4.45
C ALA A 96 -6.50 16.79 2.96
N ARG A 97 -6.56 15.52 2.54
CA ARG A 97 -6.85 15.11 1.16
C ARG A 97 -8.33 14.77 0.93
N MET A 98 -9.16 14.76 1.97
CA MET A 98 -10.59 14.48 1.81
C MET A 98 -11.29 15.63 1.11
N LYS A 99 -12.26 15.31 0.23
CA LYS A 99 -13.05 16.31 -0.49
C LYS A 99 -13.75 17.25 0.51
N PRO A 100 -13.66 18.59 0.33
CA PRO A 100 -14.47 19.53 1.09
C PRO A 100 -15.95 19.16 0.91
N GLY A 101 -16.66 18.92 2.02
CA GLY A 101 -18.08 18.54 2.00
C GLY A 101 -18.38 17.05 2.20
N ALA A 102 -17.37 16.19 2.38
CA ALA A 102 -17.61 14.92 3.06
C ALA A 102 -18.07 15.23 4.49
N GLY A 103 -19.33 14.94 4.83
CA GLY A 103 -19.88 15.18 6.17
C GLY A 103 -19.06 14.52 7.28
N PRO A 104 -19.37 14.81 8.57
CA PRO A 104 -18.53 14.48 9.73
C PRO A 104 -18.47 12.98 10.10
N ALA A 105 -18.48 12.07 9.13
CA ALA A 105 -18.00 10.72 9.35
C ALA A 105 -16.46 10.77 9.39
N GLU A 106 -15.93 11.22 10.52
CA GLU A 106 -14.50 11.32 10.79
C GLU A 106 -13.85 9.95 10.59
N LEU A 107 -13.04 9.84 9.54
CA LEU A 107 -12.24 8.65 9.29
C LEU A 107 -11.22 8.52 10.42
N ARG A 108 -11.39 7.50 11.25
CA ARG A 108 -10.43 7.18 12.32
C ARG A 108 -9.56 6.05 11.86
N LEU A 109 -8.24 6.25 11.93
CA LEU A 109 -7.23 5.27 11.55
C LEU A 109 -6.62 4.68 12.80
N TYR A 110 -6.45 3.36 12.81
CA TYR A 110 -5.92 2.59 13.92
C TYR A 110 -4.76 1.72 13.47
N ARG A 111 -3.83 1.48 14.39
CA ARG A 111 -2.78 0.48 14.24
C ARG A 111 -2.66 -0.32 15.53
N GLY A 112 -2.22 -1.56 15.44
CA GLY A 112 -2.07 -2.41 16.60
C GLY A 112 -1.55 -3.79 16.24
N ALA A 113 -1.85 -4.77 17.10
CA ALA A 113 -1.46 -6.16 16.94
C ALA A 113 -2.54 -7.09 17.51
N ILE A 114 -2.42 -8.39 17.21
CA ILE A 114 -3.23 -9.44 17.83
C ILE A 114 -2.58 -9.79 19.17
N ASP A 115 -3.37 -9.76 20.23
CA ASP A 115 -2.90 -10.02 21.58
C ASP A 115 -2.36 -11.45 21.68
N GLY A 116 -1.17 -11.60 22.28
CA GLY A 116 -0.49 -12.89 22.43
C GLY A 116 0.18 -13.45 21.16
N VAL A 117 0.10 -12.77 20.00
CA VAL A 117 0.70 -13.24 18.74
C VAL A 117 1.89 -12.37 18.35
N ALA A 118 3.10 -12.92 18.54
CA ALA A 118 4.34 -12.22 18.20
C ALA A 118 4.47 -11.97 16.69
N GLY A 119 4.90 -10.75 16.31
CA GLY A 119 5.05 -10.37 14.90
C GLY A 119 3.73 -10.10 14.17
N SER A 120 2.59 -10.22 14.84
CA SER A 120 1.30 -9.82 14.30
C SER A 120 1.19 -8.30 14.14
N TRP A 121 0.30 -7.87 13.26
CA TRP A 121 -0.07 -6.47 13.14
C TRP A 121 -1.51 -6.33 12.68
N ALA A 122 -2.12 -5.20 13.02
CA ALA A 122 -3.45 -4.79 12.57
C ALA A 122 -3.39 -3.35 12.08
N ARG A 123 -4.02 -3.09 10.93
CA ARG A 123 -4.20 -1.77 10.33
C ARG A 123 -5.67 -1.63 9.98
N LEU A 124 -6.38 -0.90 10.83
CA LEU A 124 -7.83 -0.78 10.74
C LEU A 124 -8.22 0.68 10.57
N ALA A 125 -9.38 0.90 10.00
CA ALA A 125 -9.96 2.21 9.85
C ALA A 125 -11.47 2.10 10.08
N SER A 126 -12.04 3.14 10.68
CA SER A 126 -13.48 3.20 10.91
C SER A 126 -14.07 4.46 10.32
N ARG A 127 -15.25 4.32 9.72
CA ARG A 127 -16.08 5.43 9.26
C ARG A 127 -17.48 5.24 9.83
N GLY A 128 -17.84 6.02 10.84
CA GLY A 128 -19.07 5.79 11.58
C GLY A 128 -19.04 4.44 12.32
N LYS A 129 -19.91 3.50 11.93
CA LYS A 129 -19.97 2.14 12.47
C LYS A 129 -19.18 1.12 11.66
N ASP A 130 -18.78 1.48 10.44
CA ASP A 130 -18.15 0.57 9.50
C ASP A 130 -16.67 0.45 9.83
N LEU A 131 -16.21 -0.78 10.06
CA LEU A 131 -14.81 -1.12 10.26
C LEU A 131 -14.27 -1.77 8.99
N HIS A 132 -13.08 -1.35 8.59
CA HIS A 132 -12.38 -1.89 7.44
C HIS A 132 -10.88 -1.99 7.73
N GLY A 133 -10.17 -2.84 7.00
CA GLY A 133 -8.72 -2.91 7.03
C GLY A 133 -8.20 -4.32 7.03
N MET A 134 -7.01 -4.50 7.58
CA MET A 134 -6.23 -5.72 7.41
C MET A 134 -5.53 -6.09 8.71
N LEU A 135 -5.36 -7.39 8.94
CA LEU A 135 -4.58 -7.93 10.04
C LEU A 135 -3.78 -9.14 9.58
N TRP A 136 -2.62 -9.33 10.19
CA TRP A 136 -1.66 -10.40 9.90
C TRP A 136 -1.31 -11.09 11.21
N ASP A 137 -1.36 -12.42 11.23
CA ASP A 137 -1.09 -13.22 12.43
C ASP A 137 0.28 -13.91 12.43
N GLY A 138 1.13 -13.64 11.43
CA GLY A 138 2.40 -14.35 11.24
C GLY A 138 2.38 -15.35 10.09
N GLU A 139 1.19 -15.78 9.66
CA GLU A 139 1.01 -16.81 8.63
C GLU A 139 -0.02 -16.40 7.57
N ASN A 140 -1.14 -15.86 8.02
CA ASN A 140 -2.29 -15.55 7.19
C ASN A 140 -2.61 -14.05 7.23
N LEU A 141 -3.03 -13.53 6.08
CA LEU A 141 -3.54 -12.17 5.92
C LEU A 141 -5.06 -12.21 5.91
N TYR A 142 -5.67 -11.41 6.78
CA TYR A 142 -7.12 -11.29 6.88
C TYR A 142 -7.53 -9.87 6.51
N VAL A 143 -8.63 -9.76 5.78
CA VAL A 143 -9.21 -8.49 5.35
C VAL A 143 -10.58 -8.35 6.01
N VAL A 144 -10.82 -7.18 6.58
CA VAL A 144 -12.10 -6.76 7.14
C VAL A 144 -12.69 -5.76 6.17
N GLU A 145 -13.85 -6.09 5.62
CA GLU A 145 -14.63 -5.22 4.75
C GLU A 145 -15.97 -4.90 5.42
N PRO A 146 -16.56 -3.72 5.17
CA PRO A 146 -17.92 -3.42 5.61
C PRO A 146 -18.93 -4.29 4.86
N ALA A 147 -20.07 -4.56 5.50
CA ALA A 147 -21.17 -5.32 4.93
C ALA A 147 -21.98 -4.53 3.89
#